data_AF-A0A379LQ31-F1
#
_entry.id   AF-A0A379LQ31-F1
#
_cell.length_a   1.000
_cell.length_b   1.000
_cell.length_c   1.000
_cell.angle_alpha   90.00
_cell.angle_beta   90.00
_cell.angle_gamma   90.00
#
_symmetry.space_group_name_H-M   'P 1'
#
loop_
_entity.id
_entity.type
_entity.pdbx_description
1 polymer ?
#
loop_
_entity_poly.entity_id
_entity_poly.type
_entity_poly.pdbx_seq_one_letter_code
_entity_poly.pdbx_strand_id
1 'polypeptide(L)'
;MIWPFKKKKIKINDKEFEYDHFKKAFLTMILNDEVLMLPCYLPEIKSEADSQNLGIGPLIYIWNYNDTTKTYSLSVNGKCIAHLLEGYIPREHHFFNQIRDEAMKVVMDISLSTIKKIPISPDILFSVQK
;
A
#
# COMPACT_ATOMS: atom_id res chain seq x y z
N MET A 1 -27.56 19.15 44.72
CA MET A 1 -27.34 19.11 43.25
C MET A 1 -26.34 18.00 42.97
N ILE A 2 -26.79 16.80 42.59
CA ILE A 2 -25.89 15.73 42.11
C ILE A 2 -26.64 14.94 41.03
N TRP A 3 -26.23 15.12 39.78
CA TRP A 3 -26.75 14.40 38.61
C TRP A 3 -25.94 13.11 38.44
N PRO A 4 -26.52 11.90 38.33
CA PRO A 4 -25.73 10.71 38.15
C PRO A 4 -25.38 10.55 36.67
N PHE A 5 -24.14 10.87 36.31
CA PHE A 5 -23.57 10.42 35.04
C PHE A 5 -23.41 8.89 35.09
N LYS A 6 -24.36 8.16 34.48
CA LYS A 6 -24.13 6.75 34.13
C LYS A 6 -23.03 6.70 33.08
N LYS A 7 -21.79 6.41 33.49
CA LYS A 7 -20.72 6.04 32.56
C LYS A 7 -21.14 4.75 31.84
N LYS A 8 -21.53 4.89 30.57
CA LYS A 8 -21.82 3.75 29.68
C LYS A 8 -20.49 3.00 29.50
N LYS A 9 -20.36 1.79 30.07
CA LYS A 9 -19.22 0.92 29.78
C LYS A 9 -19.31 0.54 28.31
N ILE A 10 -18.47 1.15 27.48
CA ILE A 10 -18.28 0.73 26.10
C ILE A 10 -17.64 -0.66 26.18
N LYS A 11 -18.38 -1.71 25.78
CA LYS A 11 -17.78 -3.02 25.54
C LYS A 11 -17.01 -2.89 24.24
N ILE A 12 -15.71 -2.62 24.35
CA ILE A 12 -14.82 -2.70 23.19
C ILE A 12 -14.75 -4.17 22.83
N ASN A 13 -15.02 -4.51 21.58
CA ASN A 13 -14.85 -5.86 21.07
C ASN A 13 -13.35 -6.09 20.87
N ASP A 14 -12.76 -6.99 21.66
CA ASP A 14 -11.30 -7.21 21.66
C ASP A 14 -10.74 -7.52 20.26
N LYS A 15 -11.52 -8.22 19.42
CA LYS A 15 -11.16 -8.50 18.02
C LYS A 15 -11.13 -7.27 17.12
N GLU A 16 -12.08 -6.37 17.30
CA GLU A 16 -12.16 -5.12 16.53
C GLU A 16 -11.02 -4.18 16.92
N PHE A 17 -10.71 -4.13 18.22
CA PHE A 17 -9.56 -3.38 18.73
C PHE A 17 -8.23 -3.92 18.20
N GLU A 18 -8.04 -5.24 18.22
CA GLU A 18 -6.85 -5.90 17.68
C GLU A 18 -6.68 -5.65 16.17
N TYR A 19 -7.77 -5.79 15.41
CA TYR A 19 -7.81 -5.49 13.99
C TYR A 19 -7.36 -4.05 13.68
N ASP A 20 -8.00 -3.08 14.34
CA ASP A 20 -7.70 -1.66 14.13
C ASP A 20 -6.29 -1.30 14.59
N HIS A 21 -5.79 -1.93 15.66
CA HIS A 21 -4.43 -1.74 16.13
C HIS A 21 -3.40 -2.16 15.06
N PHE A 22 -3.49 -3.40 14.57
CA PHE A 22 -2.55 -3.90 13.55
C PHE A 22 -2.65 -3.12 12.25
N LYS A 23 -3.87 -2.90 11.75
CA LYS A 23 -4.10 -2.12 10.54
C LYS A 23 -3.51 -0.73 10.64
N LYS A 24 -3.78 -0.01 11.74
CA LYS A 24 -3.30 1.36 11.92
C LYS A 24 -1.78 1.41 12.03
N ALA A 25 -1.18 0.52 12.82
CA ALA A 25 0.26 0.44 12.96
C ALA A 25 0.95 0.16 11.61
N PHE A 26 0.43 -0.81 10.86
CA PHE A 26 0.97 -1.20 9.57
C PHE A 26 0.85 -0.09 8.51
N LEU A 27 -0.33 0.49 8.36
CA LEU A 27 -0.54 1.62 7.44
C LEU A 27 0.33 2.82 7.81
N THR A 28 0.47 3.13 9.10
CA THR A 28 1.31 4.24 9.55
C THR A 28 2.78 4.00 9.18
N MET A 29 3.27 2.77 9.29
CA MET A 29 4.64 2.44 8.87
C MET A 29 4.82 2.64 7.37
N ILE A 30 3.96 2.05 6.53
CA ILE A 30 4.09 2.16 5.07
C ILE A 30 4.02 3.62 4.63
N LEU A 31 3.01 4.35 5.09
CA LEU A 31 2.73 5.70 4.59
C LEU A 31 3.74 6.76 5.04
N ASN A 32 4.48 6.49 6.12
CA ASN A 32 5.53 7.38 6.62
C ASN A 32 6.92 7.03 6.09
N ASP A 33 7.07 5.91 5.39
CA ASP A 33 8.34 5.54 4.76
C ASP A 33 8.40 6.11 3.33
N GLU A 34 9.20 7.15 3.17
CA GLU A 34 9.37 7.86 1.90
C GLU A 34 9.93 6.96 0.79
N VAL A 35 10.74 5.96 1.14
CA VAL A 35 11.37 5.05 0.18
C VAL A 35 10.36 4.02 -0.30
N LEU A 36 9.57 3.45 0.61
CA LEU A 36 8.49 2.52 0.26
C LEU A 36 7.41 3.21 -0.60
N MET A 37 7.08 4.46 -0.29
CA MET A 37 6.05 5.20 -1.01
C MET A 37 6.52 5.80 -2.33
N LEU A 38 7.81 5.70 -2.67
CA LEU A 38 8.34 6.16 -3.94
C LEU A 38 8.03 5.13 -5.04
N PRO A 39 7.25 5.49 -6.09
CA PRO A 39 7.04 4.59 -7.22
C PRO A 39 8.36 4.31 -7.95
N CYS A 40 8.54 3.09 -8.44
CA CYS A 40 9.68 2.72 -9.29
C CYS A 40 9.20 2.39 -10.70
N TYR A 41 9.86 2.93 -11.72
CA TYR A 41 9.55 2.57 -13.11
C TYR A 41 10.30 1.30 -13.52
N LEU A 42 9.56 0.28 -13.94
CA LEU A 42 10.06 -1.03 -14.35
C LEU A 42 9.79 -1.25 -15.84
N PRO A 43 10.67 -0.80 -16.75
CA PRO A 43 10.47 -0.90 -18.19
C PRO A 43 10.45 -2.35 -18.70
N GLU A 44 11.02 -3.30 -17.96
CA GLU A 44 11.05 -4.72 -18.29
C GLU A 44 9.68 -5.41 -18.13
N ILE A 45 8.78 -4.83 -17.34
CA ILE A 45 7.42 -5.37 -17.14
C ILE A 45 6.51 -4.82 -18.25
N LYS A 46 6.03 -5.71 -19.13
CA LYS A 46 5.16 -5.37 -20.27
C LYS A 46 3.77 -5.97 -20.15
N SER A 47 3.57 -6.93 -19.24
CA SER A 47 2.31 -7.61 -19.00
C SER A 47 2.10 -7.90 -17.50
N GLU A 48 0.87 -8.22 -17.13
CA GLU A 48 0.57 -8.69 -15.77
C GLU A 48 1.33 -9.99 -15.45
N ALA A 49 1.56 -10.86 -16.43
CA ALA A 49 2.32 -12.08 -16.26
C ALA A 49 3.78 -11.79 -15.87
N ASP A 50 4.42 -10.78 -16.46
CA ASP A 50 5.78 -10.36 -16.09
C ASP A 50 5.84 -9.90 -14.63
N SER A 51 4.79 -9.19 -14.19
CA SER A 51 4.69 -8.69 -12.82
C SER A 51 4.61 -9.81 -11.77
N GLN A 52 4.13 -11.00 -12.14
CA GLN A 52 4.10 -12.15 -11.22
C GLN A 52 5.52 -12.61 -10.85
N ASN A 53 6.51 -12.35 -11.68
CA ASN A 53 7.90 -12.76 -11.44
C ASN A 53 8.71 -11.75 -10.62
N LEU A 54 8.15 -10.58 -10.28
CA LEU A 54 8.83 -9.48 -9.58
C LEU A 54 9.30 -9.84 -8.15
N GLY A 55 8.74 -10.88 -7.53
CA GLY A 55 9.06 -11.25 -6.15
C GLY A 55 8.64 -10.16 -5.16
N ILE A 56 9.45 -9.93 -4.10
CA ILE A 56 9.14 -8.92 -3.07
C ILE A 56 9.25 -7.50 -3.61
N GLY A 57 10.14 -7.21 -4.57
CA GLY A 57 10.17 -6.02 -5.44
C GLY A 57 9.95 -4.64 -4.79
N PRO A 58 9.84 -3.57 -5.60
CA PRO A 58 9.33 -2.29 -5.12
C PRO A 58 7.85 -2.38 -4.74
N LEU A 59 7.44 -1.60 -3.74
CA LEU A 59 6.06 -1.58 -3.24
C LEU A 59 5.09 -1.01 -4.28
N ILE A 60 5.47 0.10 -4.90
CA ILE A 60 4.69 0.76 -5.95
C ILE A 60 5.55 0.75 -7.21
N TYR A 61 4.98 0.29 -8.31
CA TYR A 61 5.70 0.28 -9.57
C TYR A 61 4.83 0.75 -10.73
N ILE A 62 5.51 1.42 -11.67
CA ILE A 62 4.95 1.89 -12.93
C ILE A 62 5.53 1.03 -14.04
N TRP A 63 4.69 0.59 -14.96
CA TRP A 63 5.08 -0.30 -16.03
C TRP A 63 4.20 -0.08 -17.27
N ASN A 64 4.50 -0.79 -18.37
CA ASN A 64 3.74 -0.69 -19.62
C ASN A 64 3.51 0.77 -20.11
N TYR A 65 4.56 1.59 -20.07
CA TYR A 65 4.49 2.95 -20.61
C TYR A 65 4.39 2.91 -22.14
N ASN A 66 3.43 3.65 -22.68
CA ASN A 66 3.21 3.86 -24.11
C ASN A 66 3.54 5.30 -24.45
N ASP A 67 4.59 5.51 -25.24
CA ASP A 67 5.08 6.84 -25.57
C ASP A 67 4.13 7.62 -26.49
N THR A 68 3.37 6.93 -27.35
CA THR A 68 2.43 7.56 -28.27
C THR A 68 1.23 8.13 -27.53
N THR A 69 0.66 7.37 -26.60
CA THR A 69 -0.53 7.78 -25.82
C THR A 69 -0.19 8.46 -24.51
N LYS A 70 1.10 8.47 -24.12
CA LYS A 70 1.59 8.94 -22.81
C LYS A 70 0.88 8.27 -21.63
N THR A 71 0.49 7.00 -21.79
CA THR A 71 -0.18 6.20 -20.76
C THR A 71 0.77 5.21 -20.12
N TYR A 72 0.49 4.80 -18.88
CA TYR A 72 1.22 3.75 -18.17
C TYR A 72 0.26 3.00 -17.24
N SER A 73 0.72 1.85 -16.76
CA SER A 73 0.09 1.09 -15.69
C SER A 73 0.77 1.39 -14.36
N LEU A 74 -0.02 1.56 -13.30
CA LEU A 74 0.44 1.68 -11.92
C LEU A 74 -0.01 0.44 -11.15
N SER A 75 0.85 -0.11 -10.31
CA SER A 75 0.54 -1.31 -9.54
C SER A 75 1.15 -1.25 -8.15
N VAL A 76 0.46 -1.87 -7.19
CA VAL A 76 0.96 -2.09 -5.83
C VAL A 76 1.34 -3.56 -5.71
N ASN A 77 2.57 -3.81 -5.29
CA ASN A 77 3.10 -5.16 -5.15
C ASN A 77 2.54 -5.82 -3.88
N GLY A 78 1.52 -6.67 -4.05
CA GLY A 78 0.92 -7.43 -2.96
C GLY A 78 1.88 -8.39 -2.25
N LYS A 79 2.95 -8.86 -2.93
CA LYS A 79 4.00 -9.68 -2.29
C LYS A 79 4.85 -8.85 -1.33
N CYS A 80 5.15 -7.61 -1.69
CA CYS A 80 5.82 -6.63 -0.83
C CYS A 80 4.98 -6.34 0.42
N ILE A 81 3.71 -5.97 0.23
CA ILE A 81 2.77 -5.72 1.35
C ILE A 81 2.70 -6.94 2.28
N ALA A 82 2.52 -8.14 1.73
CA ALA A 82 2.43 -9.34 2.53
C ALA A 82 3.73 -9.63 3.31
N HIS A 83 4.89 -9.41 2.68
CA HIS A 83 6.19 -9.58 3.35
C HIS A 83 6.37 -8.58 4.50
N LEU A 84 6.01 -7.31 4.30
CA LEU A 84 6.06 -6.30 5.35
C LEU A 84 5.07 -6.59 6.49
N LEU A 85 3.85 -7.03 6.16
CA LEU A 85 2.81 -7.34 7.14
C LEU A 85 3.18 -8.53 8.03
N GLU A 86 3.90 -9.50 7.47
CA GLU A 86 4.41 -10.68 8.19
C GLU A 86 5.33 -10.30 9.37
N GLY A 87 5.96 -9.12 9.33
CA GLY A 87 6.71 -8.56 10.46
C GLY A 87 5.85 -8.08 11.63
N TYR A 88 4.54 -7.91 11.43
CA TYR A 88 3.58 -7.48 12.46
C TYR A 88 2.67 -8.62 12.91
N ILE A 89 2.19 -9.43 11.96
CA ILE A 89 1.29 -10.55 12.21
C ILE A 89 1.63 -11.74 11.30
N PRO A 90 1.59 -12.98 11.81
CA PRO A 90 1.82 -14.18 11.00
C PRO A 90 0.82 -14.31 9.85
N ARG A 91 1.20 -15.00 8.77
CA ARG A 91 0.34 -15.23 7.59
C ARG A 91 -0.94 -16.00 7.91
N GLU A 92 -0.90 -16.85 8.93
CA GLU A 92 -2.00 -17.65 9.42
C GLU A 92 -2.97 -16.82 10.29
N HIS A 93 -2.59 -15.59 10.65
CA HIS A 93 -3.42 -14.72 11.45
C HIS A 93 -4.72 -14.40 10.71
N HIS A 94 -5.85 -14.52 11.41
CA HIS A 94 -7.18 -14.39 10.81
C HIS A 94 -7.45 -13.03 10.15
N PHE A 95 -6.74 -11.97 10.56
CA PHE A 95 -6.81 -10.64 9.94
C PHE A 95 -5.79 -10.39 8.83
N PHE A 96 -4.84 -11.29 8.58
CA PHE A 96 -3.71 -11.05 7.69
C PHE A 96 -4.17 -10.63 6.29
N ASN A 97 -5.03 -11.43 5.65
CA ASN A 97 -5.50 -11.13 4.30
C ASN A 97 -6.32 -9.83 4.25
N GLN A 98 -7.15 -9.59 5.26
CA GLN A 98 -7.98 -8.39 5.32
C GLN A 98 -7.12 -7.12 5.43
N ILE A 99 -6.13 -7.12 6.32
CA ILE A 99 -5.22 -5.98 6.50
C ILE A 99 -4.36 -5.78 5.26
N ARG A 100 -3.86 -6.86 4.64
CA ARG A 100 -3.10 -6.81 3.38
C ARG A 100 -3.90 -6.13 2.27
N ASP A 101 -5.13 -6.57 2.06
CA ASP A 101 -5.98 -6.08 0.95
C ASP A 101 -6.39 -4.62 1.18
N GLU A 102 -6.70 -4.25 2.43
CA GLU A 102 -6.96 -2.85 2.78
C GLU A 102 -5.72 -1.97 2.59
N ALA A 103 -4.53 -2.44 3.00
CA ALA A 103 -3.29 -1.71 2.79
C ALA A 103 -3.00 -1.51 1.30
N MET A 104 -3.16 -2.55 0.47
CA MET A 104 -3.02 -2.44 -0.98
C MET A 104 -3.94 -1.38 -1.56
N LYS A 105 -5.20 -1.34 -1.13
CA LYS A 105 -6.18 -0.35 -1.57
C LYS A 105 -5.77 1.06 -1.16
N VAL A 106 -5.42 1.28 0.11
CA VAL A 106 -5.02 2.60 0.63
C VAL A 106 -3.77 3.13 -0.10
N VAL A 107 -2.76 2.27 -0.29
CA VAL A 107 -1.52 2.64 -1.00
C VAL A 107 -1.84 2.98 -2.45
N MET A 108 -2.68 2.20 -3.13
CA MET A 108 -3.11 2.49 -4.51
C MET A 108 -3.82 3.84 -4.62
N ASP A 109 -4.79 4.10 -3.74
CA ASP A 109 -5.57 5.34 -3.75
C ASP A 109 -4.67 6.58 -3.54
N ILE A 110 -3.74 6.50 -2.59
CA ILE A 110 -2.77 7.56 -2.32
C ILE A 110 -1.82 7.77 -3.50
N SER A 111 -1.31 6.68 -4.07
CA SER A 111 -0.38 6.72 -5.21
C SER A 111 -1.04 7.36 -6.44
N LEU A 112 -2.27 6.96 -6.77
CA LEU A 112 -3.06 7.55 -7.85
C LEU A 112 -3.33 9.05 -7.61
N SER A 113 -3.65 9.43 -6.37
CA SER A 113 -3.90 10.83 -6.03
C SER A 113 -2.64 11.71 -6.16
N THR A 114 -1.47 11.12 -5.93
CA THR A 114 -0.17 11.80 -6.00
C THR A 114 0.28 11.95 -7.45
N ILE A 115 0.24 10.86 -8.23
CA ILE A 115 0.72 10.86 -9.60
C ILE A 115 -0.17 11.74 -10.51
N LYS A 116 -1.48 11.80 -10.26
CA LYS A 116 -2.39 12.73 -10.99
C LYS A 116 -1.98 14.20 -10.89
N LYS A 117 -1.15 14.58 -9.91
CA LYS A 117 -0.67 15.95 -9.72
C LYS A 117 0.66 16.23 -10.44
N ILE A 118 1.30 15.20 -11.01
CA ILE A 118 2.61 15.30 -11.66
C ILE A 118 2.43 15.16 -13.17
N PRO A 119 2.59 16.24 -13.96
CA PRO A 119 2.36 16.23 -15.41
C PRO A 119 3.55 15.67 -16.22
N ILE A 120 4.42 14.86 -15.62
CA ILE A 120 5.70 14.42 -16.19
C ILE A 120 5.62 12.92 -16.54
N SER A 121 6.13 12.55 -17.71
CA SER A 121 6.20 11.15 -18.12
C SER A 121 7.09 10.32 -17.18
N PRO A 122 6.71 9.07 -16.84
CA PRO A 122 7.48 8.25 -15.91
C PRO A 122 8.92 7.98 -16.33
N ASP A 123 9.17 7.77 -17.63
CA ASP A 123 10.51 7.59 -18.18
C ASP A 123 11.43 8.77 -17.87
N ILE A 124 10.93 10.00 -17.95
CA ILE A 124 11.65 11.21 -17.57
C ILE A 124 11.79 11.28 -16.04
N LEU A 125 10.70 11.06 -15.31
CA LEU A 125 10.63 11.19 -13.85
C LEU A 125 11.60 10.23 -13.13
N PHE A 126 11.78 9.01 -13.66
CA PHE A 126 12.58 7.95 -13.05
C PHE A 126 13.92 7.69 -13.77
N SER A 127 14.27 8.49 -14.79
CA SER A 127 15.53 8.35 -15.55
C SER A 127 16.83 8.54 -14.74
N VAL A 128 16.74 9.08 -13.51
CA VAL A 128 17.91 9.51 -12.70
C VAL A 128 18.25 8.54 -11.57
N GLN A 129 17.54 7.42 -11.42
CA GLN A 129 17.90 6.39 -10.43
C GLN A 129 19.08 5.56 -10.96
N LYS A 130 20.30 6.04 -10.73
CA LYS A 130 21.56 5.28 -10.91
C LYS A 130 22.00 4.65 -9.59
#